data_AF-A0A821WK99-F1
#
_entry.id   AF-A0A821WK99-F1
#
_cell.length_a   1.000
_cell.length_b   1.000
_cell.length_c   1.000
_cell.angle_alpha   90.00
_cell.angle_beta   90.00
_cell.angle_gamma   90.00
#
_symmetry.space_group_name_H-M   'P 1'
#
loop_
_entity.id
_entity.type
_entity.pdbx_description
1 polymer ?
#
loop_
_entity_poly.entity_id
_entity_poly.type
_entity_poly.pdbx_seq_one_letter_code
_entity_poly.pdbx_strand_id
1 'polypeptide(L)' 'MVLGGDFRQVLPVIRFANRSDLIAASLKSSDLWSYFNVMHLNQNMSTGPGEEEFSKWLIKLGNGELLSNE' A
#
# COMPACT_ATOMS: atom_id res chain seq x y z
N MET A 1 -14.25 0.40 14.90
CA MET A 1 -12.80 0.17 14.76
C MET A 1 -12.32 0.93 13.55
N VAL A 2 -11.17 1.61 13.63
CA VAL A 2 -10.55 2.31 12.49
C VAL A 2 -9.18 1.68 12.29
N LEU A 3 -8.92 1.17 11.08
CA LEU A 3 -7.62 0.62 10.71
C LEU A 3 -6.94 1.60 9.74
N GLY A 4 -5.64 1.79 9.93
CA GLY A 4 -4.80 2.59 9.05
C GLY A 4 -3.62 1.76 8.56
N GLY A 5 -3.19 2.01 7.34
CA GLY A 5 -2.07 1.31 6.74
C GLY A 5 -1.96 1.61 5.24
N ASP A 6 -0.89 1.11 4.63
CA ASP A 6 -0.65 1.25 3.21
C ASP A 6 -0.32 -0.12 2.62
N PHE A 7 -1.18 -0.63 1.74
CA PHE A 7 -0.98 -1.94 1.10
C PHE A 7 0.16 -1.97 0.08
N ARG A 8 0.79 -0.83 -0.19
CA ARG A 8 2.05 -0.74 -0.95
C ARG A 8 3.28 -1.03 -0.07
N GLN A 9 3.09 -1.14 1.24
CA GLN A 9 4.11 -1.60 2.18
C GLN A 9 4.27 -3.14 2.12
N VAL A 10 5.18 -3.65 2.93
CA VAL A 10 5.51 -5.08 2.98
C VAL A 10 4.31 -5.94 3.36
N LEU A 11 4.21 -7.12 2.75
CA LEU A 11 3.21 -8.13 3.09
C LEU A 11 3.41 -8.68 4.52
N PRO A 12 2.38 -9.31 5.12
CA PRO A 12 2.53 -9.98 6.40
C PRO A 12 3.68 -10.99 6.39
N VAL A 13 4.49 -11.02 7.45
CA VAL A 13 5.62 -11.97 7.53
C VAL A 13 5.13 -13.30 8.07
N ILE A 14 5.22 -14.35 7.26
CA ILE A 14 4.93 -15.73 7.64
C ILE A 14 6.13 -16.60 7.30
N ARG A 15 6.63 -17.38 8.28
CA ARG A 15 7.80 -18.24 8.08
C ARG A 15 7.46 -19.35 7.10
N PHE A 16 8.34 -19.56 6.11
CA PHE A 16 8.23 -20.62 5.11
C PHE A 16 6.95 -20.55 4.24
N ALA A 17 6.27 -19.40 4.23
CA ALA A 17 5.08 -19.19 3.42
C ALA A 17 5.41 -19.06 1.93
N ASN A 18 4.52 -19.59 1.11
CA ASN A 18 4.50 -19.30 -0.32
C ASN A 18 3.70 -18.01 -0.59
N ARG A 19 3.69 -17.56 -1.85
CA ARG A 19 2.97 -16.35 -2.26
C ARG A 19 1.47 -16.37 -1.93
N SER A 20 0.80 -17.51 -2.11
CA SER A 20 -0.63 -17.66 -1.83
C SER A 20 -0.92 -17.53 -0.34
N ASP A 21 -0.06 -18.08 0.52
CA ASP A 21 -0.21 -17.96 1.98
C ASP A 21 -0.13 -16.48 2.42
N LEU A 22 0.83 -15.72 1.86
CA LEU A 22 0.99 -14.29 2.15
C LEU A 22 -0.22 -13.47 1.71
N ILE A 23 -0.77 -13.78 0.53
CA ILE A 23 -1.99 -13.13 0.02
C ILE A 23 -3.18 -13.48 0.90
N ALA A 24 -3.37 -14.75 1.24
CA ALA A 24 -4.48 -15.22 2.08
C ALA A 24 -4.45 -14.59 3.49
N ALA A 25 -3.25 -14.33 4.02
CA ALA A 25 -3.09 -13.66 5.31
C ALA A 25 -3.28 -12.13 5.25
N SER A 26 -3.35 -11.52 4.06
CA SER A 26 -3.57 -10.08 3.94
C SER A 26 -5.01 -9.70 4.32
N LEU A 27 -5.18 -8.53 4.92
CA LEU A 27 -6.49 -8.02 5.34
C LEU A 27 -7.52 -7.96 4.19
N LYS A 28 -7.05 -7.69 2.96
CA LYS A 28 -7.90 -7.64 1.76
C LYS A 28 -8.50 -9.00 1.38
N SER A 29 -7.90 -10.10 1.82
CA SER A 29 -8.41 -11.46 1.59
C SER A 29 -9.36 -11.94 2.68
N SER A 30 -9.61 -11.14 3.71
CA SER A 30 -10.56 -11.48 4.77
C SER A 30 -12.01 -11.36 4.28
N ASP A 31 -12.87 -12.30 4.68
CA ASP A 31 -14.33 -12.21 4.44
C ASP A 31 -14.94 -10.91 5.00
N LEU A 32 -14.33 -10.37 6.06
CA LEU A 32 -14.75 -9.12 6.67
C LEU A 32 -14.52 -7.90 5.76
N TRP A 33 -13.62 -7.99 4.77
CA TRP A 33 -13.24 -6.85 3.92
C TRP A 33 -14.44 -6.17 3.25
N SER A 34 -15.44 -6.95 2.86
CA SER A 34 -16.70 -6.46 2.25
C SER A 34 -17.52 -5.54 3.16
N TYR A 35 -17.31 -5.61 4.48
CA TYR A 35 -17.98 -4.77 5.47
C TYR A 35 -17.19 -3.51 5.83
N PHE A 36 -15.96 -3.34 5.31
CA PHE A 36 -15.17 -2.14 5.58
C PHE A 36 -15.60 -1.00 4.65
N ASN A 37 -15.76 0.19 5.24
CA ASN A 37 -15.78 1.42 4.47
C ASN A 37 -14.35 1.88 4.18
N VAL A 38 -13.95 1.87 2.92
CA VAL A 38 -12.57 2.21 2.51
C VAL A 38 -12.47 3.72 2.27
N MET A 39 -11.58 4.38 3.01
CA MET A 39 -11.27 5.80 2.84
C MET A 39 -9.82 5.96 2.39
N HIS A 40 -9.58 6.77 1.36
CA HIS A 40 -8.26 7.00 0.78
C HIS A 40 -7.73 8.37 1.17
N LEU A 41 -6.48 8.42 1.65
CA LEU A 41 -5.75 9.66 1.85
C LEU A 41 -4.95 9.96 0.58
N ASN A 42 -5.33 11.03 -0.13
CA ASN A 42 -4.73 11.39 -1.43
C ASN A 42 -3.64 12.46 -1.31
N GLN A 43 -3.52 13.11 -0.15
CA GLN A 43 -2.51 14.13 0.09
C GLN A 43 -1.32 13.50 0.83
N ASN A 44 -0.15 13.54 0.20
CA ASN A 44 1.09 13.18 0.86
C ASN A 44 1.49 14.32 1.82
N MET A 45 1.48 14.03 3.12
CA MET A 45 1.85 14.98 4.18
C MET A 45 3.32 14.83 4.62
N SER A 46 4.04 13.85 4.07
CA SER A 46 5.46 13.62 4.38
C SER A 46 6.40 14.57 3.65
N THR A 47 5.92 15.23 2.59
CA THR A 47 6.68 16.19 1.78
C THR A 47 6.25 17.61 2.09
N GLY A 48 7.22 18.54 2.17
CA GLY A 48 6.99 19.95 2.45
C GLY A 48 6.60 20.77 1.20
N PRO A 49 6.28 22.07 1.40
CA PRO A 49 6.04 22.99 0.28
C PRO A 49 7.25 23.05 -0.67
N GLY A 50 7.03 22.96 -1.98
CA GLY A 50 8.10 22.98 -2.99
C GLY A 50 8.69 21.62 -3.35
N GLU A 51 8.20 20.53 -2.73
CA GLU A 51 8.61 19.15 -3.03
C GLU A 51 7.57 18.37 -3.84
N GLU A 52 6.71 19.06 -4.60
CA GLU A 52 5.58 18.45 -5.30
C GLU A 52 6.02 17.36 -6.28
N GLU A 53 7.15 17.57 -6.96
CA GLU A 53 7.71 16.58 -7.89
C GLU A 53 8.23 15.32 -7.17
N PHE A 54 8.89 15.49 -6.03
CA PHE A 54 9.33 14.35 -5.21
C PHE A 54 8.12 13.59 -4.63
N SER A 55 7.10 14.32 -4.20
CA SER A 55 5.84 13.76 -3.72
C SER A 55 5.14 12.91 -4.78
N LYS A 56 5.04 13.42 -6.02
CA LYS A 56 4.50 12.66 -7.16
C LYS A 56 5.37 11.44 -7.48
N TRP A 57 6.69 11.58 -7.43
CA TRP A 57 7.61 10.48 -7.66
C TRP A 57 7.43 9.36 -6.62
N LEU A 58 7.30 9.67 -5.33
CA LEU A 58 7.03 8.70 -4.27
C LEU A 58 5.72 7.94 -4.50
N ILE A 59 4.66 8.63 -4.92
CA ILE A 59 3.38 7.98 -5.24
C ILE A 59 3.53 7.02 -6.42
N LYS A 60 4.22 7.43 -7.48
CA LYS A 60 4.51 6.54 -8.64
C LYS A 60 5.34 5.32 -8.23
N LEU A 61 6.35 5.52 -7.38
CA LEU A 61 7.16 4.42 -6.82
C LEU A 61 6.29 3.42 -6.07
N GLY A 62 5.46 3.89 -5.14
CA GLY A 62 4.58 3.03 -4.34
C GLY A 62 3.56 2.27 -5.19
N ASN A 63 3.11 2.85 -6.30
CA ASN A 63 2.18 2.20 -7.21
C ASN A 63 2.86 1.25 -8.22
N GLY A 64 4.20 1.20 -8.26
CA GLY A 64 4.94 0.43 -9.25
C GLY A 64 4.83 0.99 -10.68
N GLU A 65 4.60 2.30 -10.81
CA GLU A 65 4.40 3.00 -12.09
C GLU A 65 5.69 3.66 -12.61
N LEU A 66 6.80 3.54 -11.88
CA LEU A 66 8.08 3.99 -12.39
C LEU A 66 8.48 3.09 -13.56
N LEU A 67 8.77 3.70 -14.70
CA LEU A 67 9.29 2.99 -15.87
C LEU A 67 10.55 2.24 -15.45
N SER A 68 10.53 0.91 -15.58
CA SER A 68 11.74 0.11 -15.57
C SER A 68 12.50 0.45 -16.84
N ASN A 69 13.70 1.02 -16.69
CA ASN A 69 14.67 1.03 -17.77
C ASN A 69 15.23 -0.39 -17.91
N GLU A 70 14.43 -1.31 -18.44
CA GLU A 70 14.93 -2.55 -19.03
C GLU A 70 15.07 -2.38 -20.54
#